data_AF-A0A6P6EC32-F1
#
_entry.id   AF-A0A6P6EC32-F1
#
_cell.length_a   1.000
_cell.length_b   1.000
_cell.length_c   1.000
_cell.angle_alpha   90.00
_cell.angle_beta   90.00
_cell.angle_gamma   90.00
#
_symmetry.space_group_name_H-M   'P 1'
#
loop_
_entity.id
_entity.type
_entity.pdbx_description
1 polymer ?
#
loop_
_entity_poly.entity_id
_entity_poly.type
_entity_poly.pdbx_seq_one_letter_code
_entity_poly.pdbx_strand_id
1 'polypeptide(L)'
;MAARAAVSLSRCARARGPGVLEAAPRGVLPGSGSCAAGRTLHLTSEAPAGHNKWSKVRHIKGPKDAERSRIFSKLSLSIRLAVKEGGPNPELNSNLLNILEVCRSKHMPKSTIEAALKMEKTKDIYLLYEGRGPGGSSLLIEALSNSGFKCQSDIRHILNKNGGMMTEGARHCFDKKGVVTVGVEDKEKKAVGLERALELAFAAGAEDVQEDEDEDKNFLKLLSTENPSRP
;
A
#
# COMPACT_ATOMS: atom_id res chain seq x y z
N MET A 1 12.58 -1.05 -51.15
CA MET A 1 12.18 -2.18 -52.03
C MET A 1 12.57 -3.47 -51.31
N ALA A 2 11.75 -4.48 -51.01
CA ALA A 2 10.33 -4.79 -51.19
C ALA A 2 10.01 -5.78 -50.03
N ALA A 3 9.02 -5.50 -49.17
CA ALA A 3 7.67 -6.06 -49.23
C ALA A 3 7.59 -7.57 -49.51
N ARG A 4 7.18 -8.36 -48.51
CA ARG A 4 6.42 -9.60 -48.69
C ARG A 4 5.41 -9.79 -47.56
N ALA A 5 4.18 -10.09 -47.97
CA ALA A 5 2.95 -10.17 -47.19
C ALA A 5 2.34 -11.58 -47.28
N ALA A 6 1.47 -11.87 -46.30
CA ALA A 6 0.42 -12.90 -46.23
C ALA A 6 0.91 -14.37 -46.08
N VAL A 7 0.24 -15.27 -45.34
CA VAL A 7 -1.21 -15.55 -45.32
C VAL A 7 -1.68 -16.14 -43.97
N SER A 8 -2.84 -15.64 -43.53
CA SER A 8 -3.92 -16.19 -42.69
C SER A 8 -4.03 -17.72 -42.52
N LEU A 9 -4.38 -18.19 -41.32
CA LEU A 9 -5.44 -19.20 -41.16
C LEU A 9 -6.14 -19.06 -39.78
N SER A 10 -7.38 -18.62 -39.86
CA SER A 10 -8.40 -18.53 -38.82
C SER A 10 -8.96 -19.90 -38.42
N ARG A 11 -9.13 -20.14 -37.11
CA ARG A 11 -10.11 -21.11 -36.60
C ARG A 11 -11.09 -20.45 -35.64
N CYS A 12 -12.35 -20.51 -36.04
CA CYS A 12 -13.53 -20.06 -35.32
C CYS A 12 -13.85 -20.98 -34.12
N ALA A 13 -14.21 -20.39 -32.99
CA ALA A 13 -15.12 -21.01 -32.02
C ALA A 13 -16.20 -19.98 -31.68
N ARG A 14 -17.44 -20.32 -32.04
CA ARG A 14 -18.63 -19.47 -32.00
C ARG A 14 -19.06 -19.18 -30.56
N ALA A 15 -19.14 -17.89 -30.21
CA ALA A 15 -19.96 -17.40 -29.12
C ALA A 15 -21.41 -17.26 -29.63
N ARG A 16 -22.39 -17.87 -28.93
CA ARG A 16 -23.82 -17.65 -29.19
C ARG A 16 -24.28 -16.49 -28.30
N GLY A 17 -24.65 -15.37 -28.92
CA GLY A 17 -25.38 -14.27 -28.27
C GLY A 17 -26.89 -14.55 -28.19
N PRO A 18 -27.63 -13.79 -27.37
CA PRO A 18 -29.07 -13.97 -27.21
C PRO A 18 -29.83 -13.30 -28.37
N GLY A 19 -30.71 -14.07 -29.01
CA GLY A 19 -31.58 -13.62 -30.09
C GLY A 19 -32.79 -12.83 -29.57
N VAL A 20 -33.09 -11.75 -30.30
CA VAL A 20 -34.18 -10.80 -30.10
C VAL A 20 -35.53 -11.41 -30.53
N LEU A 21 -36.60 -10.93 -29.88
CA LEU A 21 -38.01 -11.18 -30.14
C LEU A 21 -38.43 -10.96 -31.61
N GLU A 22 -39.36 -11.80 -32.10
CA GLU A 22 -40.40 -11.35 -33.03
C GLU A 22 -41.69 -12.16 -32.88
N ALA A 23 -42.83 -11.52 -33.15
CA ALA A 23 -44.19 -11.90 -32.79
C ALA A 23 -44.93 -12.71 -33.90
N ALA A 24 -46.05 -13.32 -33.50
CA ALA A 24 -46.88 -14.28 -34.24
C ALA A 24 -47.65 -13.73 -35.48
N PRO A 25 -48.33 -14.63 -36.24
CA PRO A 25 -49.79 -14.51 -36.25
C PRO A 25 -50.59 -15.83 -36.14
N ARG A 26 -51.60 -15.76 -35.25
CA ARG A 26 -53.01 -16.21 -35.34
C ARG A 26 -53.35 -17.53 -36.05
N GLY A 27 -53.61 -18.57 -35.24
CA GLY A 27 -54.47 -19.71 -35.57
C GLY A 27 -55.77 -19.65 -34.75
N VAL A 28 -56.90 -19.87 -35.41
CA VAL A 28 -58.28 -19.80 -34.91
C VAL A 28 -58.67 -21.12 -34.23
N LEU A 29 -59.38 -21.04 -33.09
CA LEU A 29 -59.95 -22.15 -32.30
C LEU A 29 -61.17 -22.76 -33.01
N PRO A 30 -61.56 -24.02 -32.70
CA PRO A 30 -62.63 -24.18 -31.69
C PRO A 30 -62.53 -25.46 -30.84
N GLY A 31 -63.18 -25.45 -29.67
CA GLY A 31 -63.46 -26.67 -28.92
C GLY A 31 -63.67 -26.44 -27.43
N SER A 32 -64.93 -26.28 -27.02
CA SER A 32 -65.37 -26.12 -25.63
C SER A 32 -65.14 -27.38 -24.80
N GLY A 33 -64.49 -27.23 -23.66
CA GLY A 33 -64.40 -28.24 -22.61
C GLY A 33 -64.11 -27.57 -21.27
N SER A 34 -65.15 -27.45 -20.45
CA SER A 34 -65.11 -26.98 -19.07
C SER A 34 -64.01 -27.67 -18.25
N CYS A 35 -63.28 -26.91 -17.42
CA CYS A 35 -63.09 -27.16 -15.97
C CYS A 35 -62.02 -26.22 -15.34
N ALA A 36 -62.47 -25.43 -14.37
CA ALA A 36 -61.77 -24.82 -13.25
C ALA A 36 -60.52 -23.93 -13.49
N ALA A 37 -60.68 -22.65 -13.14
CA ALA A 37 -59.59 -21.72 -12.84
C ALA A 37 -58.81 -22.17 -11.60
N GLY A 38 -57.73 -22.93 -11.80
CA GLY A 38 -56.69 -23.13 -10.81
C GLY A 38 -55.52 -22.20 -11.10
N ARG A 39 -55.32 -21.14 -10.30
CA ARG A 39 -54.02 -20.47 -10.26
C ARG A 39 -52.99 -21.50 -9.79
N THR A 40 -52.17 -22.03 -10.69
CA THR A 40 -51.00 -22.82 -10.32
C THR A 40 -50.05 -21.92 -9.54
N LEU A 41 -50.00 -22.10 -8.22
CA LEU A 41 -48.95 -21.51 -7.39
C LEU A 41 -47.63 -22.12 -7.85
N HIS A 42 -46.81 -21.35 -8.55
CA HIS A 42 -45.42 -21.70 -8.78
C HIS A 42 -44.71 -21.69 -7.41
N LEU A 43 -44.67 -22.84 -6.75
CA LEU A 43 -43.77 -23.10 -5.63
C LEU A 43 -42.37 -23.30 -6.21
N THR A 44 -41.70 -22.20 -6.59
CA THR A 44 -40.24 -22.26 -6.66
C THR A 44 -39.76 -22.49 -5.24
N SER A 45 -39.21 -23.68 -4.97
CA SER A 45 -38.44 -23.93 -3.74
C SER A 45 -37.52 -22.74 -3.50
N GLU A 46 -37.57 -22.11 -2.33
CA GLU A 46 -36.58 -21.09 -1.98
C GLU A 46 -35.21 -21.76 -2.06
N ALA A 47 -34.46 -21.46 -3.12
CA ALA A 47 -33.07 -21.89 -3.21
C ALA A 47 -32.34 -21.19 -2.06
N PRO A 48 -31.87 -21.92 -1.03
CA PRO A 48 -31.20 -21.28 0.09
C PRO A 48 -30.02 -20.51 -0.47
N ALA A 49 -29.93 -19.22 -0.13
CA ALA A 49 -28.78 -18.39 -0.49
C ALA A 49 -27.51 -19.15 -0.10
N GLY A 50 -26.67 -19.47 -1.10
CA GLY A 50 -25.57 -20.41 -0.94
C GLY A 50 -24.71 -20.11 0.29
N HIS A 51 -24.61 -21.09 1.19
CA HIS A 51 -23.79 -21.09 2.40
C HIS A 51 -22.30 -21.21 2.04
N ASN A 52 -21.78 -20.28 1.23
CA ASN A 52 -20.37 -20.27 0.84
C ASN A 52 -19.56 -19.48 1.88
N LYS A 53 -19.17 -20.17 2.96
CA LYS A 53 -18.27 -19.66 4.00
C LYS A 53 -17.00 -19.06 3.40
N TRP A 54 -16.47 -19.65 2.31
CA TRP A 54 -15.29 -19.15 1.63
C TRP A 54 -15.51 -17.77 0.99
N SER A 55 -16.64 -17.53 0.33
CA SER A 55 -16.95 -16.21 -0.24
C SER A 55 -16.95 -15.12 0.83
N LYS A 56 -17.60 -15.36 1.97
CA LYS A 56 -17.66 -14.39 3.08
C LYS A 56 -16.29 -14.14 3.71
N VAL A 57 -15.49 -15.19 3.91
CA VAL A 57 -14.15 -15.09 4.50
C VAL A 57 -13.16 -14.42 3.55
N ARG A 58 -13.25 -14.65 2.23
CA ARG A 58 -12.34 -14.08 1.23
C ARG A 58 -12.42 -12.56 1.17
N HIS A 59 -13.60 -11.96 1.28
CA HIS A 59 -13.75 -10.50 1.29
C HIS A 59 -13.10 -9.84 2.51
N ILE A 60 -12.93 -10.57 3.61
CA ILE A 60 -12.28 -10.06 4.84
C ILE A 60 -10.78 -10.36 4.82
N LYS A 61 -10.39 -11.59 4.45
CA LYS A 61 -8.99 -12.02 4.44
C LYS A 61 -8.20 -11.42 3.28
N GLY A 62 -8.79 -11.35 2.08
CA GLY A 62 -8.09 -10.87 0.89
C GLY A 62 -7.48 -9.47 1.05
N PRO A 63 -8.25 -8.46 1.47
CA PRO A 63 -7.70 -7.12 1.70
C PRO A 63 -6.64 -7.08 2.80
N LYS A 64 -6.83 -7.82 3.90
CA LYS A 64 -5.87 -7.88 5.02
C LYS A 64 -4.56 -8.56 4.63
N ASP A 65 -4.63 -9.64 3.86
CA ASP A 65 -3.46 -10.35 3.36
C ASP A 65 -2.72 -9.49 2.32
N ALA A 66 -3.44 -8.75 1.48
CA ALA A 66 -2.85 -7.79 0.54
C ALA A 66 -2.13 -6.65 1.27
N GLU A 67 -2.74 -6.07 2.31
CA GLU A 67 -2.13 -5.04 3.15
C GLU A 67 -0.86 -5.54 3.86
N ARG A 68 -0.95 -6.73 4.48
CA ARG A 68 0.21 -7.38 5.11
C ARG A 68 1.34 -7.63 4.12
N SER A 69 1.00 -8.15 2.94
CA SER A 69 2.00 -8.41 1.89
C SER A 69 2.70 -7.12 1.44
N ARG A 70 1.96 -6.01 1.33
CA ARG A 70 2.52 -4.68 1.02
C ARG A 70 3.48 -4.20 2.10
N ILE A 71 3.16 -4.40 3.38
CA ILE A 71 4.06 -4.06 4.50
C ILE A 71 5.35 -4.88 4.41
N PHE A 72 5.25 -6.18 4.17
CA PHE A 72 6.43 -7.05 4.02
C PHE A 72 7.30 -6.66 2.83
N SER A 73 6.69 -6.31 1.69
CA SER A 73 7.44 -5.81 0.54
C SER A 73 8.20 -4.52 0.86
N LYS A 74 7.58 -3.57 1.60
CA LYS A 74 8.26 -2.33 2.03
C LYS A 74 9.42 -2.62 2.97
N LEU A 75 9.22 -3.47 3.98
CA LEU A 75 10.27 -3.85 4.93
C LEU A 75 11.44 -4.56 4.25
N SER A 76 11.17 -5.43 3.27
CA SER A 76 12.23 -6.04 2.45
C SER A 76 13.05 -5.01 1.69
N LEU A 77 12.44 -3.93 1.17
CA LEU A 77 13.17 -2.84 0.53
C LEU A 77 14.00 -2.05 1.54
N SER A 78 13.46 -1.77 2.74
CA SER A 78 14.19 -1.10 3.81
C SER A 78 15.42 -1.88 4.26
N ILE A 79 15.30 -3.21 4.43
CA ILE A 79 16.44 -4.09 4.72
C ILE A 79 17.51 -3.94 3.62
N ARG A 80 17.11 -4.03 2.35
CA ARG A 80 18.05 -3.95 1.23
C ARG A 80 18.76 -2.60 1.15
N LEU A 81 18.07 -1.51 1.47
CA LEU A 81 18.66 -0.17 1.57
C LEU A 81 19.68 -0.10 2.71
N ALA A 82 19.31 -0.53 3.92
CA ALA A 82 20.20 -0.50 5.07
C ALA A 82 21.44 -1.38 4.88
N VAL A 83 21.29 -2.54 4.24
CA VAL A 83 22.42 -3.43 3.88
C VAL A 83 23.33 -2.77 2.85
N LYS A 84 22.77 -2.03 1.88
CA LYS A 84 23.55 -1.28 0.90
C LYS A 84 24.36 -0.14 1.55
N GLU A 85 23.84 0.47 2.60
CA GLU A 85 24.49 1.60 3.29
C GLU A 85 25.54 1.16 4.31
N GLY A 86 25.26 0.12 5.11
CA GLY A 86 26.11 -0.28 6.25
C GLY A 86 26.50 -1.77 6.29
N GLY A 87 26.23 -2.52 5.23
CA GLY A 87 26.52 -3.95 5.15
C GLY A 87 25.48 -4.85 5.83
N PRO A 88 25.63 -6.19 5.69
CA PRO A 88 24.62 -7.18 6.10
C PRO A 88 24.68 -7.54 7.59
N ASN A 89 25.72 -7.10 8.29
CA ASN A 89 25.98 -7.47 9.68
C ASN A 89 25.19 -6.54 10.61
N PRO A 90 24.20 -7.06 11.36
CA PRO A 90 23.38 -6.22 12.23
C PRO A 90 24.19 -5.60 13.38
N GLU A 91 25.16 -6.32 13.95
CA GLU A 91 26.02 -5.81 15.03
C GLU A 91 26.84 -4.57 14.65
N LEU A 92 27.09 -4.37 13.35
CA LEU A 92 27.86 -3.23 12.84
C LEU A 92 26.97 -2.14 12.23
N ASN A 93 25.67 -2.38 12.12
CA ASN A 93 24.71 -1.52 11.43
C ASN A 93 23.46 -1.32 12.29
N SER A 94 23.45 -0.24 13.08
CA SER A 94 22.35 0.13 13.97
C SER A 94 21.02 0.37 13.22
N ASN A 95 21.07 0.93 12.00
CA ASN A 95 19.88 1.12 11.17
C ASN A 95 19.25 -0.23 10.78
N LEU A 96 20.08 -1.19 10.38
CA LEU A 96 19.62 -2.55 10.07
C LEU A 96 19.01 -3.23 11.31
N LEU A 97 19.62 -3.09 12.49
CA LEU A 97 19.07 -3.63 13.74
C LEU A 97 17.65 -3.11 14.00
N ASN A 98 17.45 -1.80 13.95
CA ASN A 98 16.13 -1.17 14.17
C ASN A 98 15.10 -1.70 13.17
N ILE A 99 15.46 -1.82 11.88
CA ILE A 99 14.55 -2.36 10.86
C ILE A 99 14.21 -3.83 11.14
N LEU A 100 15.16 -4.64 11.60
CA LEU A 100 14.92 -6.04 11.95
C LEU A 100 13.97 -6.19 13.14
N GLU A 101 14.05 -5.29 14.13
CA GLU A 101 13.10 -5.23 15.24
C GLU A 101 11.68 -4.92 14.76
N VAL A 102 11.53 -3.95 13.86
CA VAL A 102 10.23 -3.64 13.22
C VAL A 102 9.70 -4.83 12.41
N CYS A 103 10.57 -5.56 11.70
CA CYS A 103 10.14 -6.76 10.98
C CYS A 103 9.58 -7.83 11.93
N ARG A 104 10.23 -8.03 13.08
CA ARG A 104 9.78 -8.98 14.11
C ARG A 104 8.45 -8.54 14.72
N SER A 105 8.27 -7.25 15.02
CA SER A 105 7.01 -6.73 15.58
C SER A 105 5.83 -6.87 14.60
N LYS A 106 6.10 -6.80 13.29
CA LYS A 106 5.11 -7.06 12.22
C LYS A 106 4.93 -8.54 11.87
N HIS A 107 5.52 -9.45 12.63
CA HIS A 107 5.41 -10.91 12.42
C HIS A 107 5.88 -11.36 11.03
N MET A 108 6.91 -10.69 10.49
CA MET A 108 7.50 -11.06 9.21
C MET A 108 8.27 -12.40 9.35
N PRO A 109 8.07 -13.39 8.46
CA PRO A 109 8.77 -14.66 8.53
C PRO A 109 10.29 -14.50 8.41
N LYS A 110 11.04 -15.26 9.21
CA LYS A 110 12.52 -15.24 9.20
C LYS A 110 13.11 -15.53 7.82
N SER A 111 12.52 -16.45 7.07
CA SER A 111 12.96 -16.78 5.70
C SER A 111 12.90 -15.58 4.76
N THR A 112 11.90 -14.70 4.90
CA THR A 112 11.78 -13.48 4.10
C THR A 112 12.82 -12.43 4.49
N ILE A 113 13.13 -12.33 5.78
CA ILE A 113 14.18 -11.44 6.30
C ILE A 113 15.55 -11.89 5.78
N GLU A 114 15.87 -13.18 5.92
CA GLU A 114 17.14 -13.74 5.43
C GLU A 114 17.30 -13.62 3.91
N ALA A 115 16.20 -13.78 3.16
CA ALA A 115 16.21 -13.54 1.72
C ALA A 115 16.58 -12.09 1.40
N ALA A 116 15.99 -11.11 2.09
CA ALA A 116 16.29 -9.70 1.89
C ALA A 116 17.76 -9.35 2.24
N LEU A 117 18.30 -9.95 3.31
CA LEU A 117 19.72 -9.77 3.71
C LEU A 117 20.71 -10.28 2.65
N LYS A 118 20.40 -11.41 2.00
CA LYS A 118 21.29 -12.03 1.01
C LYS A 118 21.27 -11.35 -0.37
N MET A 119 20.35 -10.41 -0.61
CA MET A 119 20.11 -9.79 -1.93
C MET A 119 21.08 -8.64 -2.30
N GLU A 120 22.29 -8.62 -1.73
CA GLU A 120 23.26 -7.52 -1.84
C GLU A 120 23.66 -7.14 -3.28
N LYS A 121 23.63 -8.09 -4.21
CA LYS A 121 24.12 -7.89 -5.60
C LYS A 121 23.10 -7.23 -6.54
N THR A 122 22.02 -6.69 -6.00
CA THR A 122 20.97 -6.08 -6.82
C THR A 122 21.29 -4.61 -7.13
N LYS A 123 21.13 -4.21 -8.40
CA LYS A 123 21.33 -2.83 -8.88
C LYS A 123 20.18 -1.92 -8.47
N ASP A 124 19.82 -1.95 -7.20
CA ASP A 124 18.77 -1.09 -6.68
C ASP A 124 19.29 0.34 -6.52
N ILE A 125 18.52 1.26 -7.07
CA ILE A 125 18.79 2.68 -7.12
C ILE A 125 17.82 3.34 -6.15
N TYR A 126 18.38 4.09 -5.21
CA TYR A 126 17.61 4.96 -4.34
C TYR A 126 17.29 6.23 -5.11
N LEU A 127 16.01 6.58 -5.17
CA LEU A 127 15.49 7.65 -6.01
C LEU A 127 14.55 8.51 -5.17
N LEU A 128 14.73 9.81 -5.28
CA LEU A 128 13.88 10.81 -4.64
C LEU A 128 13.16 11.57 -5.75
N TYR A 129 11.84 11.47 -5.78
CA TYR A 129 11.00 12.20 -6.72
C TYR A 129 10.22 13.28 -6.00
N GLU A 130 9.98 14.35 -6.72
CA GLU A 130 9.29 15.52 -6.24
C GLU A 130 8.02 15.75 -7.06
N GLY A 131 6.98 16.22 -6.41
CA GLY A 131 5.72 16.48 -7.08
C GLY A 131 4.81 17.43 -6.33
N ARG A 132 3.74 17.82 -7.01
CA ARG A 132 2.59 18.50 -6.40
C ARG A 132 1.34 17.65 -6.52
N GLY A 133 0.58 17.58 -5.45
CA GLY A 133 -0.72 16.95 -5.43
C GLY A 133 -1.86 17.94 -5.71
N PRO A 134 -3.12 17.45 -5.66
CA PRO A 134 -4.30 18.30 -5.66
C PRO A 134 -4.22 19.37 -4.56
N GLY A 135 -4.77 20.55 -4.85
CA GLY A 135 -4.76 21.68 -3.90
C GLY A 135 -3.39 22.31 -3.67
N GLY A 136 -2.38 22.01 -4.49
CA GLY A 136 -1.04 22.61 -4.38
C GLY A 136 -0.16 22.01 -3.28
N SER A 137 -0.54 20.86 -2.72
CA SER A 137 0.26 20.11 -1.74
C SER A 137 1.61 19.71 -2.33
N SER A 138 2.69 19.87 -1.56
CA SER A 138 4.03 19.36 -1.93
C SER A 138 4.15 17.88 -1.59
N LEU A 139 4.78 17.09 -2.46
CA LEU A 139 4.99 15.67 -2.29
C LEU A 139 6.47 15.35 -2.45
N LEU A 140 7.01 14.58 -1.50
CA LEU A 140 8.33 13.97 -1.57
C LEU A 140 8.15 12.45 -1.61
N ILE A 141 8.63 11.81 -2.66
CA ILE A 141 8.41 10.39 -2.94
C ILE A 141 9.76 9.68 -2.95
N GLU A 142 10.00 8.90 -1.90
CA GLU A 142 11.15 8.01 -1.80
C GLU A 142 10.85 6.66 -2.46
N ALA A 143 11.77 6.22 -3.32
CA ALA A 143 11.65 4.96 -4.03
C ALA A 143 12.97 4.21 -4.06
N LEU A 144 12.88 2.89 -3.88
CA LEU A 144 13.97 1.97 -4.15
C LEU A 144 13.56 1.08 -5.33
N SER A 145 14.30 1.15 -6.43
CA SER A 145 13.96 0.42 -7.65
C SER A 145 15.18 -0.06 -8.41
N ASN A 146 15.06 -1.20 -9.09
CA ASN A 146 16.07 -1.70 -10.02
C ASN A 146 16.06 -0.96 -11.37
N SER A 147 15.04 -0.14 -11.65
CA SER A 147 14.89 0.60 -12.90
C SER A 147 14.31 1.99 -12.66
N GLY A 148 15.18 3.01 -12.71
CA GLY A 148 14.77 4.40 -12.51
C GLY A 148 13.78 4.91 -13.55
N PHE A 149 13.96 4.58 -14.84
CA PHE A 149 13.05 5.02 -15.90
C PHE A 149 11.64 4.47 -15.75
N LYS A 150 11.52 3.18 -15.42
CA LYS A 150 10.22 2.56 -15.16
C LYS A 150 9.56 3.18 -13.92
N CYS A 151 10.32 3.32 -12.83
CA CYS A 151 9.83 3.92 -11.60
C CYS A 151 9.31 5.36 -11.82
N GLN A 152 10.08 6.19 -12.52
CA GLN A 152 9.70 7.56 -12.86
C GLN A 152 8.41 7.61 -13.70
N SER A 153 8.30 6.75 -14.72
CA SER A 153 7.10 6.67 -15.56
C SER A 153 5.87 6.25 -14.76
N ASP A 154 6.00 5.24 -13.91
CA ASP A 154 4.92 4.73 -13.07
C ASP A 154 4.47 5.80 -12.07
N ILE A 155 5.40 6.52 -11.41
CA ILE A 155 5.09 7.62 -10.48
C ILE A 155 4.40 8.77 -11.22
N ARG A 156 4.92 9.19 -12.38
CA ARG A 156 4.30 10.24 -13.19
C ARG A 156 2.87 9.87 -13.57
N HIS A 157 2.64 8.63 -13.99
CA HIS A 157 1.31 8.13 -14.32
C HIS A 157 0.36 8.16 -13.11
N ILE A 158 0.83 7.73 -11.93
CA ILE A 158 0.06 7.74 -10.69
C ILE A 158 -0.31 9.18 -10.30
N LEU A 159 0.63 10.12 -10.34
CA LEU A 159 0.35 11.52 -10.00
C LEU A 159 -0.69 12.13 -10.95
N ASN A 160 -0.46 12.00 -12.27
CA ASN A 160 -1.36 12.56 -13.29
C ASN A 160 -2.79 11.99 -13.18
N LYS A 161 -2.92 10.69 -12.89
CA LYS A 161 -4.23 10.04 -12.72
C LYS A 161 -5.02 10.60 -11.54
N ASN A 162 -4.33 11.10 -10.51
CA ASN A 162 -4.94 11.59 -9.27
C ASN A 162 -4.91 13.12 -9.15
N GLY A 163 -4.73 13.85 -10.27
CA GLY A 163 -4.76 15.32 -10.28
C GLY A 163 -3.51 15.98 -9.69
N GLY A 164 -2.40 15.24 -9.57
CA GLY A 164 -1.08 15.77 -9.25
C GLY A 164 -0.18 15.82 -10.47
N MET A 165 1.05 16.30 -10.29
CA MET A 165 2.09 16.34 -11.31
C MET A 165 3.48 16.21 -10.69
N MET A 166 4.42 15.65 -11.45
CA MET A 166 5.83 15.62 -11.04
C MET A 166 6.47 16.98 -11.31
N THR A 167 7.18 17.54 -10.33
CA THR A 167 7.74 18.90 -10.38
C THR A 167 9.12 18.93 -9.75
N GLU A 168 9.99 19.82 -10.21
CA GLU A 168 11.26 20.11 -9.53
C GLU A 168 11.06 21.23 -8.49
N GLY A 169 11.80 21.19 -7.37
CA GLY A 169 11.83 22.24 -6.35
C GLY A 169 10.87 22.05 -5.17
N ALA A 170 10.05 20.99 -5.16
CA ALA A 170 9.21 20.67 -4.01
C ALA A 170 10.03 20.22 -2.79
N ARG A 171 11.27 19.74 -3.01
CA ARG A 171 12.19 19.34 -1.94
C ARG A 171 12.51 20.46 -0.96
N HIS A 172 12.48 21.72 -1.39
CA HIS A 172 12.73 22.85 -0.48
C HIS A 172 11.63 23.03 0.58
N CYS A 173 10.49 22.36 0.42
CA CYS A 173 9.43 22.31 1.43
C CYS A 173 9.67 21.24 2.50
N PHE A 174 10.74 20.43 2.40
CA PHE A 174 10.98 19.29 3.28
C PHE A 174 12.39 19.31 3.85
N ASP A 175 12.48 19.28 5.18
CA ASP A 175 13.71 19.07 5.92
C ASP A 175 13.72 17.69 6.56
N LYS A 176 14.84 16.98 6.45
CA LYS A 176 15.03 15.71 7.18
C LYS A 176 15.33 16.05 8.64
N LYS A 177 14.41 15.67 9.54
CA LYS A 177 14.55 15.84 10.99
C LYS A 177 14.44 14.49 11.68
N GLY A 178 15.26 14.27 12.71
CA GLY A 178 15.06 13.18 13.66
C GLY A 178 13.96 13.55 14.64
N VAL A 179 13.08 12.59 14.95
CA VAL A 179 12.00 12.77 15.93
C VAL A 179 12.13 11.71 17.01
N VAL A 180 12.27 12.13 18.26
CA VAL A 180 12.26 11.25 19.42
C VAL A 180 10.97 11.51 20.19
N THR A 181 10.16 10.46 20.35
CA THR A 181 8.92 10.52 21.14
C THR A 181 9.22 10.09 22.57
N VAL A 182 8.90 10.96 23.53
CA VAL A 182 9.08 10.69 24.97
C VAL A 182 7.74 10.82 25.71
N GLY A 183 7.52 9.96 26.69
CA GLY A 183 6.36 10.07 27.56
C GLY A 183 6.50 11.21 28.56
N VAL A 184 5.36 11.66 29.11
CA VAL A 184 5.30 12.71 30.15
C VAL A 184 5.65 12.20 31.56
N GLU A 185 6.15 10.98 31.68
CA GLU A 185 6.56 10.38 32.96
C GLU A 185 8.07 10.06 32.96
N ASP A 186 8.74 10.46 34.03
CA ASP A 186 10.14 10.10 34.28
C ASP A 186 10.26 8.61 34.69
N LYS A 187 11.47 8.07 34.78
CA LYS A 187 11.72 6.68 35.24
C LYS A 187 11.13 6.40 36.63
N GLU A 188 11.00 7.44 37.46
CA GLU A 188 10.39 7.39 38.79
C GLU A 188 8.85 7.54 38.78
N LYS A 189 8.21 7.52 37.60
CA LYS A 189 6.77 7.79 37.39
C LYS A 189 6.32 9.15 37.90
N LYS A 190 7.24 10.12 37.93
CA LYS A 190 6.92 11.51 38.23
C LYS A 190 6.54 12.20 36.93
N ALA A 191 5.47 12.99 36.98
CA ALA A 191 5.10 13.83 35.84
C ALA A 191 6.23 14.80 35.52
N VAL A 192 6.64 14.81 34.25
CA VAL A 192 7.58 15.78 33.70
C VAL A 192 6.74 16.93 33.17
N GLY A 193 6.79 18.07 33.86
CA GLY A 193 6.17 19.30 33.37
C GLY A 193 6.84 19.77 32.07
N LEU A 194 6.08 20.49 31.23
CA LEU A 194 6.56 21.01 29.95
C LEU A 194 7.87 21.81 30.09
N GLU A 195 7.98 22.67 31.10
CA GLU A 195 9.17 23.49 31.36
C GLU A 195 10.44 22.63 31.56
N ARG A 196 10.35 21.60 32.41
CA ARG A 196 11.45 20.66 32.64
C ARG A 196 11.77 19.87 31.37
N ALA A 197 10.77 19.51 30.58
CA ALA A 197 10.98 18.78 29.33
C ALA A 197 11.69 19.65 28.28
N LEU A 198 11.34 20.93 28.17
CA LEU A 198 11.98 21.89 27.26
C LEU A 198 13.46 22.09 27.64
N GLU A 199 13.75 22.29 28.93
CA GLU A 199 15.13 22.42 29.42
C GLU A 199 15.97 21.18 29.07
N LEU A 200 15.44 19.99 29.33
CA LEU A 200 16.12 18.73 29.02
C LEU A 200 16.30 18.52 27.51
N ALA A 201 15.29 18.88 26.71
CA ALA A 201 15.32 18.77 25.27
C ALA A 201 16.41 19.67 24.66
N PHE A 202 16.48 20.93 25.08
CA PHE A 202 17.53 21.85 24.62
C PHE A 202 18.92 21.42 25.09
N ALA A 203 19.04 20.94 26.34
CA ALA A 203 20.29 20.36 26.83
C ALA A 203 20.74 19.13 26.04
N ALA A 204 19.80 18.34 25.53
CA ALA A 204 20.05 17.18 24.66
C ALA A 204 20.31 17.55 23.19
N GLY A 205 20.13 18.81 22.80
CA GLY A 205 20.31 19.28 21.42
C GLY A 205 19.09 19.09 20.52
N ALA A 206 17.89 19.03 21.09
CA ALA A 206 16.66 19.21 20.32
C ALA A 206 16.54 20.67 19.87
N GLU A 207 16.03 20.87 18.67
CA GLU A 207 15.77 22.19 18.07
C GLU A 207 14.35 22.67 18.40
N ASP A 208 13.39 21.74 18.45
CA ASP A 208 11.99 22.05 18.69
C ASP A 208 11.32 20.93 19.51
N VAL A 209 10.26 21.28 20.24
CA VAL A 209 9.49 20.38 21.11
C VAL A 209 8.02 20.59 20.85
N GLN A 210 7.31 19.52 20.48
CA GLN A 210 5.88 19.55 20.21
C GLN A 210 5.13 18.62 21.14
N GLU A 211 4.04 19.10 21.73
CA GLU A 211 3.08 18.29 22.47
C GLU A 211 2.14 17.58 21.50
N ASP A 212 1.88 16.30 21.72
CA ASP A 212 0.92 15.55 20.93
C ASP A 212 0.18 14.52 21.80
N GLU A 213 -1.02 14.15 21.36
CA GLU A 213 -1.98 13.32 22.09
C GLU A 213 -2.39 12.12 21.23
N ASP A 214 -2.26 10.90 21.75
CA ASP A 214 -2.61 9.67 21.03
C ASP A 214 -3.22 8.68 22.04
N GLU A 215 -4.41 8.17 21.71
CA GLU A 215 -5.18 7.22 22.52
C GLU A 215 -5.19 7.55 24.04
N ASP A 216 -5.48 8.80 24.39
CA ASP A 216 -5.56 9.34 25.77
C ASP A 216 -4.23 9.45 26.54
N LYS A 217 -3.09 9.47 25.84
CA LYS A 217 -1.77 9.71 26.44
C LYS A 217 -1.06 10.89 25.80
N ASN A 218 -0.56 11.79 26.65
CA ASN A 218 0.26 12.91 26.22
C ASN A 218 1.71 12.44 26.03
N PHE A 219 2.34 12.84 24.94
CA PHE A 219 3.75 12.66 24.68
C PHE A 219 4.36 13.91 24.06
N LEU A 220 5.68 13.99 24.18
CA LEU A 220 6.47 15.08 23.64
C LEU A 220 7.28 14.55 22.46
N LYS A 221 7.20 15.24 21.33
CA LYS A 221 8.04 15.02 20.16
C LYS A 221 9.20 16.00 20.21
N LEU A 222 10.40 15.46 20.38
CA LEU A 222 11.64 16.22 20.30
C LEU A 222 12.16 16.15 18.87
N LEU A 223 12.25 17.30 18.20
CA LEU A 223 12.74 17.43 16.83
C LEU A 223 14.21 17.84 16.88
N SER A 224 15.05 17.20 16.06
CA SER A 224 16.45 17.57 15.90
C SER A 224 16.86 17.51 14.43
N THR A 225 17.69 18.44 13.98
CA THR A 225 18.37 18.30 12.69
C THR A 225 19.29 17.09 12.74
N GLU A 226 19.08 16.15 11.82
CA GLU A 226 20.06 15.08 11.60
C GLU A 226 21.33 15.71 11.03
N ASN A 227 22.32 15.96 11.89
CA ASN A 227 23.63 16.39 11.44
C ASN A 227 24.30 15.18 10.77
N PRO A 228 24.59 15.21 9.45
CA PRO A 228 25.18 14.08 8.74
C PRO A 228 26.59 13.71 9.21
N SER A 229 27.13 14.41 10.20
CA SER A 229 28.50 14.27 10.73
C SER A 229 28.58 13.59 12.11
N ARG A 230 27.48 13.11 12.70
CA ARG A 230 27.55 12.39 13.98
C ARG A 230 27.12 10.92 13.78
N PRO A 231 28.05 9.97 13.98
CA PRO A 231 27.77 8.53 13.83
C PRO A 231 26.81 8.02 14.91
#